data_AF-A0A4V1L1U2-F1
#
_entry.id   AF-A0A4V1L1U2-F1
#
_cell.length_a   1.000
_cell.length_b   1.000
_cell.length_c   1.000
_cell.angle_alpha   90.00
_cell.angle_beta   90.00
_cell.angle_gamma   90.00
#
_symmetry.space_group_name_H-M   'P 1'
#
loop_
_entity.id
_entity.type
_entity.pdbx_description
1 polymer ?
#
loop_
_entity_poly.entity_id
_entity_poly.type
_entity_poly.pdbx_seq_one_letter_code
_entity_poly.pdbx_strand_id
1 'polypeptide(L)' 'MIEEDDQKLTRREEQCSPPRDLIEFYHRWSEYRPFVARLASRSDLSGSERELLGWLILLADRIGQHVFSH' A
#
# COMPACT_ATOMS: atom_id res chain seq x y z
N MET A 1 25.40 31.24 13.04
CA MET A 1 26.46 30.21 13.00
C MET A 1 26.09 29.17 14.03
N ILE A 2 25.48 28.04 13.72
CA ILE A 2 25.26 27.26 12.49
C ILE A 2 23.84 26.68 12.70
N GLU A 3 22.80 27.12 11.98
CA GLU A 3 22.26 26.52 10.75
C GLU A 3 22.19 24.98 10.72
N GLU A 4 21.20 24.48 10.00
CA GLU A 4 21.00 23.07 9.59
C GLU A 4 19.97 22.28 10.44
N ASP A 5 18.68 22.38 10.10
CA ASP A 5 18.05 21.54 9.06
C ASP A 5 17.68 20.13 9.56
N ASP A 6 17.23 19.98 10.81
CA ASP A 6 16.49 18.77 11.25
C ASP A 6 15.01 18.78 10.77
N GLN A 7 14.71 19.57 9.73
CA GLN A 7 13.48 19.45 8.92
C GLN A 7 13.67 18.51 7.72
N LYS A 8 14.81 17.81 7.64
CA LYS A 8 15.20 17.00 6.48
C LYS A 8 15.07 15.50 6.67
N LEU A 9 13.97 15.04 7.27
CA LEU A 9 13.48 13.69 6.99
C LEU A 9 12.03 13.70 6.51
N THR A 10 11.83 14.53 5.49
CA THR A 10 10.91 14.28 4.39
C THR A 10 11.31 12.99 3.63
N ARG A 11 11.41 11.85 4.32
CA ARG A 11 11.21 10.60 3.61
C ARG A 11 9.73 10.62 3.30
N ARG A 12 9.38 10.86 2.04
CA ARG A 12 8.06 10.68 1.45
C ARG A 12 7.42 9.42 2.05
N GLU A 13 6.78 9.55 3.20
CA GLU A 13 5.60 8.79 3.51
C GLU A 13 4.68 9.32 2.44
N GLU A 14 4.62 8.60 1.32
CA GLU A 14 3.53 8.69 0.38
C GLU A 14 2.29 8.48 1.24
N GLN A 15 1.80 9.58 1.80
CA GLN A 15 0.65 9.66 2.69
C GLN A 15 -0.53 9.33 1.81
N CYS A 16 -0.73 8.05 1.57
CA CYS A 16 -1.97 7.54 1.06
C CYS A 16 -2.97 7.76 2.21
N SER A 17 -3.63 8.92 2.21
CA SER A 17 -4.64 9.26 3.20
C SER A 17 -5.60 8.09 3.33
N PRO A 18 -5.90 7.62 4.56
CA PRO A 18 -6.63 6.39 4.76
C PRO A 18 -7.92 6.44 3.94
N PRO A 19 -8.17 5.42 3.11
CA PRO A 19 -9.35 5.42 2.28
C PRO A 19 -10.57 5.52 3.19
N ARG A 20 -11.53 6.37 2.81
CA ARG A 20 -12.75 6.55 3.61
C ARG A 20 -13.58 5.27 3.67
N ASP A 21 -13.57 4.52 2.57
CA ASP A 21 -14.36 3.31 2.35
C ASP A 21 -13.60 2.30 1.49
N LEU A 22 -14.07 1.04 1.50
CA LEU A 22 -13.50 -0.04 0.67
C LEU A 22 -13.57 0.28 -0.82
N ILE A 23 -14.61 0.98 -1.28
CA ILE A 23 -14.75 1.38 -2.70
C ILE A 23 -13.62 2.34 -3.09
N GLU A 24 -13.33 3.33 -2.23
CA GLU A 24 -12.24 4.29 -2.47
C GLU A 24 -10.87 3.60 -2.42
N PHE A 25 -10.69 2.64 -1.51
CA PHE A 25 -9.51 1.80 -1.47
C PHE A 25 -9.30 1.02 -2.78
N TYR A 26 -10.35 0.40 -3.34
CA TYR A 26 -10.29 -0.29 -4.61
C TYR A 26 -10.03 0.65 -5.79
N HIS A 27 -10.66 1.84 -5.80
CA HIS A 27 -10.44 2.84 -6.83
C HIS A 27 -8.98 3.32 -6.85
N ARG A 28 -8.36 3.41 -5.68
CA ARG A 28 -6.96 3.80 -5.49
C ARG A 28 -6.02 2.61 -5.37
N TRP A 29 -6.47 1.40 -5.68
CA TRP A 29 -5.67 0.18 -5.46
C TRP A 29 -4.31 0.23 -6.14
N SER A 30 -4.22 0.83 -7.34
CA SER A 30 -2.96 1.04 -8.04
C SER A 30 -1.93 1.85 -7.23
N GLU A 31 -2.38 2.81 -6.43
CA GLU A 31 -1.54 3.57 -5.50
C GLU A 31 -1.17 2.72 -4.28
N TYR A 32 -2.11 1.94 -3.72
CA TYR A 32 -1.90 1.14 -2.50
C TYR A 32 -1.10 -0.16 -2.72
N ARG A 33 -1.20 -0.76 -3.91
CA ARG A 33 -0.57 -2.03 -4.28
C ARG A 33 0.93 -2.10 -3.92
N PRO A 34 1.79 -1.11 -4.29
CA PRO A 34 3.21 -1.17 -3.92
C PRO A 34 3.44 -1.17 -2.40
N PHE A 35 2.60 -0.50 -1.61
CA PHE A 35 2.72 -0.50 -0.14
C PHE A 35 2.39 -1.86 0.45
N VAL A 36 1.28 -2.46 0.01
CA VAL A 36 0.87 -3.78 0.48
C VAL A 36 1.87 -4.86 0.02
N ALA A 37 2.41 -4.76 -1.19
CA ALA A 37 3.46 -5.64 -1.68
C ALA A 37 4.77 -5.52 -0.87
N ARG A 38 5.17 -4.29 -0.51
CA ARG A 38 6.31 -4.05 0.38
C ARG A 38 6.05 -4.58 1.79
N LEU A 39 4.81 -4.46 2.29
CA LEU A 39 4.40 -5.02 3.56
C LEU A 39 4.55 -6.55 3.56
N ALA A 40 4.01 -7.23 2.53
CA ALA A 40 4.12 -8.68 2.36
C ALA A 40 5.58 -9.16 2.25
N SER A 41 6.48 -8.30 1.75
CA SER A 41 7.90 -8.59 1.61
C SER A 41 8.71 -8.40 2.90
N ARG A 42 8.09 -7.93 4.00
CA ARG A 42 8.79 -7.79 5.29
C ARG A 42 9.15 -9.17 5.86
N SER A 43 10.38 -9.26 6.36
CA SER A 43 10.93 -10.46 7.01
C SER A 43 10.28 -10.76 8.36
N ASP A 44 9.64 -9.75 8.95
CA ASP A 44 8.99 -9.78 10.27
C ASP A 44 7.65 -10.53 10.26
N LEU A 45 7.09 -10.77 9.07
CA LEU A 45 5.85 -11.53 8.90
C LEU A 45 6.11 -13.04 8.91
N SER A 46 5.26 -13.77 9.61
CA SER A 46 5.21 -15.23 9.53
C SER A 46 4.84 -15.69 8.11
N GLY A 47 5.22 -16.92 7.76
CA GLY A 47 4.89 -17.50 6.46
C GLY A 47 3.40 -17.39 6.11
N SER A 48 2.52 -17.70 7.07
CA SER A 48 1.06 -17.60 6.91
C SER A 48 0.55 -16.18 6.70
N GLU A 49 1.16 -15.18 7.35
CA GLU A 49 0.77 -13.77 7.20
C GLU A 49 1.19 -13.24 5.83
N ARG A 50 2.37 -13.63 5.36
CA ARG A 50 2.83 -13.33 4.00
C ARG A 50 1.93 -13.95 2.94
N GLU A 51 1.56 -15.21 3.11
CA GLU A 51 0.63 -15.88 2.19
C GLU A 51 -0.74 -15.20 2.18
N LEU A 52 -1.29 -14.87 3.34
CA LEU A 52 -2.58 -14.16 3.44
C LEU A 52 -2.52 -12.81 2.72
N LEU A 53 -1.47 -12.01 2.94
CA LEU A 53 -1.28 -10.74 2.23
C LEU A 53 -1.13 -10.94 0.72
N GLY A 54 -0.45 -12.01 0.30
CA GLY A 54 -0.36 -12.39 -1.12
C GLY A 54 -1.75 -12.66 -1.73
N TRP A 55 -2.59 -13.43 -1.03
CA TRP A 55 -3.97 -13.69 -1.46
C TRP A 55 -4.82 -12.41 -1.50
N LEU A 56 -4.65 -11.50 -0.54
CA LEU A 56 -5.35 -10.21 -0.53
C LEU A 56 -4.94 -9.32 -1.71
N ILE A 57 -3.66 -9.28 -2.05
CA ILE A 57 -3.15 -8.56 -3.23
C ILE A 57 -3.78 -9.12 -4.51
N LEU A 58 -3.79 -10.45 -4.67
CA LEU A 58 -4.37 -11.11 -5.86
C LEU A 58 -5.88 -10.87 -5.98
N LEU A 59 -6.60 -10.91 -4.86
CA LEU A 59 -8.03 -10.63 -4.82
C LEU A 59 -8.31 -9.19 -5.28
N ALA A 60 -7.59 -8.22 -4.72
CA ALA A 60 -7.77 -6.82 -5.06
C ALA A 60 -7.38 -6.51 -6.52
N ASP A 61 -6.31 -7.15 -7.04
CA ASP A 61 -5.91 -7.04 -8.45
C ASP A 61 -7.02 -7.54 -9.39
N ARG A 62 -7.64 -8.68 -9.05
CA ARG A 62 -8.72 -9.28 -9.85
C ARG A 62 -10.01 -8.45 -9.82
N ILE A 63 -10.38 -7.89 -8.67
CA ILE A 63 -11.57 -7.02 -8.54
C ILE A 63 -11.34 -5.71 -9.31
N GLY A 64 -10.15 -5.11 -9.18
CA GLY A 64 -9.79 -3.90 -9.91
C GLY A 64 -9.97 -4.08 -11.42
N GLN A 65 -9.43 -5.15 -12.00
CA GLN A 65 -9.59 -5.44 -13.43
C GLN A 65 -11.05 -5.58 -13.87
N HIS A 66 -11.91 -6.14 -13.02
CA HIS A 66 -13.33 -6.35 -13.34
C HIS A 66 -14.17 -5.07 -13.28
N VAL A 67 -13.83 -4.13 -12.40
CA VAL A 67 -14.56 -2.86 -12.22
C VAL A 67 -14.26 -1.86 -13.35
N PHE A 68 -13.06 -1.89 -13.93
CA PHE A 68 -12.66 -1.01 -15.04
C PHE A 68 -13.06 -1.52 -16.44
N SER A 69 -13.78 -2.64 -16.54
CA SER A 69 -14.10 -3.29 -17.82
C SER A 69 -15.53 -3.04 -18.34
N HIS A 70 -16.15 -1.90 -18.01
CA HIS A 70 -17.46 -1.50 -18.53
C HIS A 70 -17.52 -0.03 -18.97
#